data_AF-A0AAU6JZZ3-F1
#
_entry.id   AF-A0AAU6JZZ3-F1
#
_cell.length_a   1.000
_cell.length_b   1.000
_cell.length_c   1.000
_cell.angle_alpha   90.00
_cell.angle_beta   90.00
_cell.angle_gamma   90.00
#
_symmetry.space_group_name_H-M   'P 1'
#
loop_
_entity.id
_entity.type
_entity.pdbx_description
1 polymer ?
#
loop_
_entity_poly.entity_id
_entity_poly.type
_entity_poly.pdbx_seq_one_letter_code
_entity_poly.pdbx_strand_id
1 'polypeptide(L)'
;MTPDILAYLDDIPDFYLDQVAQVVMDRWSNGRVALLGDAAFSSSPMSGQGTGLALVGAYLLAGELAAAGWDPDAGFGGYEARMRSFVEANQEIGRLNARSRDVPGQDSGPGPDFASEWFSELVERAINGVELPDYAGVPDSATPAGSPITSSAKP
;
A
#
# COMPACT_ATOMS: atom_id res chain seq x y z
N MET A 1 -34.99 0.52 -5.78
CA MET A 1 -33.52 0.51 -5.71
C MET A 1 -33.01 -0.52 -4.71
N THR A 2 -33.17 -0.36 -3.40
CA THR A 2 -32.68 -1.38 -2.44
C THR A 2 -33.26 -2.79 -2.64
N PRO A 3 -34.59 -2.97 -2.88
CA PRO A 3 -35.16 -4.31 -3.11
C PRO A 3 -34.62 -4.97 -4.39
N ASP A 4 -34.40 -4.16 -5.44
CA ASP A 4 -33.90 -4.63 -6.73
C ASP A 4 -32.44 -5.08 -6.60
N ILE A 5 -31.60 -4.32 -5.88
CA ILE A 5 -30.20 -4.70 -5.62
C ILE A 5 -30.14 -6.03 -4.89
N LEU A 6 -30.96 -6.22 -3.84
CA LEU A 6 -30.98 -7.47 -3.07
C LEU A 6 -31.42 -8.66 -3.91
N ALA A 7 -32.40 -8.49 -4.80
CA ALA A 7 -32.87 -9.56 -5.69
C ALA A 7 -31.79 -10.06 -6.68
N TYR A 8 -30.84 -9.20 -7.06
CA TYR A 8 -29.73 -9.60 -7.92
C TYR A 8 -28.58 -10.27 -7.18
N LEU A 9 -28.43 -10.07 -5.86
CA LEU A 9 -27.31 -10.64 -5.09
C LEU A 9 -27.31 -12.17 -5.09
N ASP A 10 -28.49 -12.81 -5.10
CA ASP A 10 -28.63 -14.26 -5.06
C ASP A 10 -28.07 -14.95 -6.33
N ASP A 11 -28.03 -14.23 -7.45
CA ASP A 11 -27.62 -14.76 -8.76
C ASP A 11 -26.19 -14.35 -9.18
N ILE A 12 -25.45 -13.60 -8.35
CA ILE A 12 -24.10 -13.09 -8.68
C ILE A 12 -23.03 -14.01 -8.07
N PRO A 13 -22.25 -14.75 -8.89
CA PRO A 13 -21.30 -15.74 -8.39
C PRO A 13 -20.02 -15.13 -7.78
N ASP A 14 -19.74 -13.86 -8.05
CA ASP A 14 -18.52 -13.14 -7.68
C ASP A 14 -18.79 -11.90 -6.82
N PHE A 15 -19.89 -11.92 -6.06
CA PHE A 15 -20.22 -10.82 -5.16
C PHE A 15 -19.12 -10.61 -4.11
N TYR A 16 -18.57 -9.40 -4.07
CA TYR A 16 -17.59 -8.97 -3.08
C TYR A 16 -18.16 -7.88 -2.19
N LEU A 17 -18.08 -8.09 -0.88
CA LEU A 17 -18.42 -7.10 0.13
C LEU A 17 -17.37 -7.14 1.22
N ASP A 18 -16.88 -5.97 1.61
CA ASP A 18 -15.92 -5.83 2.68
C ASP A 18 -16.08 -4.49 3.41
N GLN A 19 -15.52 -4.39 4.60
CA GLN A 19 -15.45 -3.15 5.36
C GLN A 19 -14.40 -2.22 4.74
N VAL A 20 -14.72 -0.91 4.70
CA VAL A 20 -13.72 0.12 4.42
C VAL A 20 -12.92 0.33 5.70
N ALA A 21 -11.75 -0.29 5.79
CA ALA A 21 -10.90 -0.27 6.97
C ALA A 21 -9.45 0.13 6.62
N GLN A 22 -8.70 0.54 7.65
CA GLN A 22 -7.27 0.81 7.56
C GLN A 22 -6.52 0.00 8.61
N VAL A 23 -5.30 -0.44 8.28
CA VAL A 23 -4.39 -1.06 9.26
C VAL A 23 -3.39 -0.02 9.73
N VAL A 24 -3.40 0.29 11.02
CA VAL A 24 -2.53 1.27 11.65
C VAL A 24 -1.75 0.57 12.76
N MET A 25 -0.42 0.55 12.64
CA MET A 25 0.47 -0.13 13.58
C MET A 25 1.72 0.71 13.82
N ASP A 26 2.19 0.73 15.07
CA ASP A 26 3.42 1.42 15.48
C ASP A 26 4.67 0.79 14.84
N ARG A 27 4.64 -0.53 14.60
CA ARG A 27 5.71 -1.30 13.95
C ARG A 27 5.12 -2.37 13.03
N TRP A 28 5.76 -2.61 11.90
CA TRP A 28 5.33 -3.64 10.93
C TRP A 28 6.13 -4.94 11.01
N SER A 29 7.02 -5.05 11.98
CA SER A 29 7.85 -6.23 12.17
C SER A 29 8.04 -6.59 13.65
N ASN A 30 8.33 -7.86 13.88
CA ASN A 30 8.71 -8.41 15.18
C ASN A 30 9.66 -9.60 15.00
N GLY A 31 10.91 -9.44 15.44
CA GLY A 31 11.95 -10.45 15.29
C GLY A 31 12.20 -10.76 13.81
N ARG A 32 11.88 -11.99 13.39
CA ARG A 32 12.10 -12.47 12.01
C ARG A 32 10.87 -12.39 11.12
N VAL A 33 9.80 -11.75 11.58
CA VAL A 33 8.54 -11.62 10.84
C VAL A 33 8.30 -10.15 10.52
N ALA A 34 8.05 -9.85 9.24
CA ALA A 34 7.58 -8.55 8.78
C ALA A 34 6.27 -8.70 8.01
N LEU A 35 5.42 -7.68 8.12
CA LEU A 35 4.19 -7.51 7.36
C LEU A 35 4.47 -6.62 6.16
N LEU A 36 3.71 -6.84 5.08
CA LEU A 36 3.79 -6.08 3.84
C LEU A 36 2.39 -5.91 3.24
N GLY A 37 2.17 -4.80 2.53
CA GLY A 37 0.92 -4.55 1.83
C GLY A 37 -0.23 -4.26 2.80
N ASP A 38 -1.45 -4.69 2.44
CA ASP A 38 -2.62 -4.44 3.27
C ASP A 38 -2.50 -5.03 4.69
N ALA A 39 -1.73 -6.11 4.87
CA ALA A 39 -1.48 -6.69 6.19
C ALA A 39 -0.67 -5.75 7.12
N ALA A 40 0.15 -4.86 6.57
CA ALA A 40 0.95 -3.90 7.34
C ALA A 40 0.27 -2.54 7.46
N PHE A 41 -0.32 -2.07 6.36
CA PHE A 41 -0.64 -0.65 6.22
C PHE A 41 -1.78 -0.36 5.24
N SER A 42 -2.81 -1.22 5.19
CA SER A 42 -3.96 -0.95 4.33
C SER A 42 -4.45 0.49 4.49
N SER A 43 -4.56 1.20 3.37
CA SER A 43 -5.01 2.60 3.32
C SER A 43 -6.51 2.74 3.00
N SER A 44 -7.22 1.61 2.98
CA SER A 44 -8.59 1.44 2.51
C SER A 44 -8.76 1.66 1.01
N PRO A 45 -9.82 1.08 0.39
CA PRO A 45 -10.16 1.36 -1.01
C PRO A 45 -10.36 2.85 -1.31
N MET A 46 -10.65 3.68 -0.31
CA MET A 46 -10.87 5.12 -0.47
C MET A 46 -9.61 5.90 -0.82
N SER A 47 -8.40 5.36 -0.57
CA SER A 47 -7.15 5.99 -1.01
C SER A 47 -6.85 5.74 -2.49
N GLY A 48 -7.31 4.59 -3.03
CA GLY A 48 -6.94 4.11 -4.36
C GLY A 48 -5.50 3.58 -4.49
N GLN A 49 -4.78 3.42 -3.37
CA GLN A 49 -3.31 3.30 -3.36
C GLN A 49 -2.78 1.95 -2.82
N GLY A 50 -3.66 1.01 -2.48
CA GLY A 50 -3.27 -0.30 -1.92
C GLY A 50 -2.22 -1.03 -2.75
N THR A 51 -2.43 -1.16 -4.07
CA THR A 51 -1.47 -1.81 -4.98
C THR A 51 -0.14 -1.05 -5.08
N GLY A 52 -0.19 0.29 -5.15
CA GLY A 52 1.01 1.13 -5.21
C GLY A 52 1.87 0.97 -3.95
N LEU A 53 1.23 1.06 -2.77
CA LEU A 53 1.89 0.84 -1.47
C LEU A 53 2.48 -0.57 -1.36
N ALA A 54 1.78 -1.60 -1.84
CA ALA A 54 2.28 -2.96 -1.82
C ALA A 54 3.52 -3.14 -2.69
N LEU A 55 3.53 -2.58 -3.90
CA LEU A 55 4.65 -2.67 -4.84
C LEU A 55 5.89 -1.92 -4.32
N VAL A 56 5.72 -0.66 -3.89
CA VAL A 56 6.82 0.13 -3.32
C VAL A 56 7.33 -0.53 -2.04
N GLY A 57 6.42 -0.99 -1.18
CA GLY A 57 6.79 -1.68 0.04
C GLY A 57 7.59 -2.96 -0.22
N ALA A 58 7.23 -3.75 -1.23
CA ALA A 58 7.94 -4.97 -1.59
C ALA A 58 9.37 -4.66 -2.05
N TYR A 59 9.52 -3.61 -2.88
CA TYR A 59 10.82 -3.14 -3.37
C TYR A 59 11.74 -2.73 -2.21
N LEU A 60 11.25 -1.85 -1.32
CA LEU A 60 12.02 -1.37 -0.18
C LEU A 60 12.31 -2.47 0.83
N LEU A 61 11.35 -3.36 1.12
CA LEU A 61 11.57 -4.48 2.04
C LEU A 61 12.71 -5.40 1.55
N ALA A 62 12.67 -5.80 0.28
CA ALA A 62 13.70 -6.65 -0.30
C ALA A 62 15.06 -5.94 -0.35
N GLY A 63 15.07 -4.69 -0.79
CA GLY A 63 16.30 -3.90 -0.92
C GLY A 63 16.98 -3.59 0.41
N GLU A 64 16.21 -3.17 1.43
CA GLU A 64 16.75 -2.86 2.76
C GLU A 64 17.26 -4.11 3.48
N LEU A 65 16.58 -5.25 3.34
CA LEU A 65 17.10 -6.53 3.85
C LEU A 65 18.42 -6.90 3.20
N ALA A 66 18.52 -6.81 1.87
CA ALA A 66 19.75 -7.14 1.14
C ALA A 66 20.89 -6.17 1.51
N ALA A 67 20.62 -4.87 1.57
CA ALA A 67 21.59 -3.85 1.96
C ALA A 67 22.07 -4.02 3.42
N ALA A 68 21.21 -4.53 4.29
CA ALA A 68 21.54 -4.87 5.67
C ALA A 68 22.26 -6.24 5.81
N GLY A 69 22.65 -6.88 4.71
CA GLY A 69 23.29 -8.20 4.77
C GLY A 69 22.38 -9.29 5.35
N TRP A 70 21.08 -9.16 5.13
CA TRP A 70 20.02 -10.04 5.64
C TRP A 70 19.83 -10.01 7.16
N ASP A 71 20.28 -8.95 7.83
CA ASP A 71 19.91 -8.67 9.21
C ASP A 71 18.44 -8.18 9.29
N PRO A 72 17.53 -8.91 9.96
CA PRO A 72 16.12 -8.56 9.99
C PRO A 72 15.82 -7.24 10.70
N ASP A 73 16.48 -6.96 11.83
CA ASP A 73 16.18 -5.77 12.63
C ASP A 73 16.57 -4.51 11.86
N ALA A 74 17.77 -4.51 11.25
CA ALA A 74 18.23 -3.40 10.41
C ALA A 74 17.43 -3.26 9.11
N GLY A 75 17.19 -4.37 8.40
CA GLY A 75 16.46 -4.35 7.13
C GLY A 75 15.00 -3.93 7.27
N PHE A 76 14.29 -4.48 8.27
CA PHE A 76 12.90 -4.09 8.55
C PHE A 76 12.82 -2.64 9.04
N GLY A 77 13.77 -2.18 9.86
CA GLY A 77 13.85 -0.79 10.30
C GLY A 77 14.04 0.19 9.13
N GLY A 78 14.93 -0.13 8.19
CA GLY A 78 15.16 0.68 6.99
C GLY A 78 13.96 0.76 6.05
N TYR A 79 13.26 -0.37 5.88
CA TYR A 79 12.00 -0.48 5.12
C TYR A 79 10.93 0.41 5.74
N GLU A 80 10.72 0.26 7.04
CA GLU A 80 9.69 0.96 7.78
C GLU A 80 9.91 2.48 7.77
N ALA A 81 11.16 2.91 8.02
CA ALA A 81 11.52 4.32 8.04
C ALA A 81 11.24 5.04 6.71
N ARG A 82 11.50 4.39 5.58
CA ARG A 82 11.26 4.94 4.24
C ARG A 82 9.78 4.97 3.88
N MET A 83 9.03 3.95 4.29
CA MET A 83 7.62 3.80 3.93
C MET A 83 6.68 4.65 4.82
N ARG A 84 7.05 4.95 6.06
CA ARG A 84 6.15 5.54 7.08
C ARG A 84 5.42 6.79 6.61
N SER A 85 6.15 7.80 6.14
CA SER A 85 5.56 9.08 5.69
C SER A 85 4.63 8.90 4.47
N PHE A 86 5.01 8.01 3.55
CA PHE A 86 4.25 7.70 2.34
C PHE A 86 2.94 6.98 2.65
N VAL A 87 2.98 6.00 3.55
CA VAL A 87 1.80 5.27 4.04
C VAL A 87 0.84 6.21 4.77
N GLU A 88 1.34 7.01 5.72
CA GLU A 88 0.51 7.91 6.52
C GLU A 88 -0.23 8.93 5.65
N ALA A 89 0.43 9.46 4.62
CA ALA A 89 -0.19 10.37 3.67
C ALA A 89 -1.34 9.70 2.91
N ASN A 90 -1.12 8.48 2.40
CA ASN A 90 -2.14 7.70 1.69
C ASN A 90 -3.31 7.28 2.59
N GLN A 91 -3.04 6.98 3.86
CA GLN A 91 -4.10 6.73 4.83
C GLN A 91 -4.94 7.98 5.10
N GLU A 92 -4.33 9.16 5.20
CA GLU A 92 -5.08 10.39 5.41
C GLU A 92 -5.93 10.78 4.20
N ILE A 93 -5.42 10.59 2.98
CA ILE A 93 -6.23 10.70 1.75
C ILE A 93 -7.45 9.77 1.82
N GLY A 94 -7.25 8.51 2.24
CA GLY A 94 -8.35 7.56 2.42
C GLY A 94 -9.41 8.05 3.43
N ARG A 95 -8.99 8.64 4.55
CA ARG A 95 -9.90 9.20 5.57
C ARG A 95 -10.66 10.42 5.06
N LEU A 96 -9.99 11.34 4.37
CA LEU A 96 -10.61 12.52 3.76
C LEU A 96 -11.67 12.13 2.73
N ASN A 97 -11.35 11.14 1.89
CA ASN A 97 -12.26 10.61 0.88
C ASN A 97 -13.45 9.83 1.48
N ALA A 98 -13.27 9.18 2.63
CA ALA A 98 -14.37 8.56 3.36
C ALA A 98 -15.31 9.64 3.93
N ARG A 99 -14.76 10.63 4.64
CA ARG A 99 -15.53 11.75 5.25
C ARG A 99 -16.31 12.56 4.23
N SER A 100 -15.80 12.75 3.01
CA SER A 100 -16.51 13.50 1.96
C SER A 100 -17.75 12.77 1.41
N ARG A 101 -17.90 11.47 1.71
CA ARG A 101 -19.05 10.64 1.33
C ARG A 101 -20.08 10.48 2.43
N ASP A 102 -19.79 10.97 3.64
CA ASP A 102 -20.77 10.98 4.73
C ASP A 102 -21.96 11.86 4.37
N VAL A 103 -23.16 11.40 4.72
CA VAL A 103 -24.38 12.20 4.57
C VAL A 103 -24.34 13.29 5.66
N PRO A 104 -24.37 14.59 5.30
CA PRO A 104 -24.29 15.66 6.29
C PRO A 104 -25.47 15.59 7.28
N GLY A 105 -25.16 15.52 8.56
CA GLY A 105 -26.11 15.66 9.67
C GLY A 105 -26.13 17.08 10.24
N GLN A 106 -27.00 17.35 11.22
CA GLN A 106 -27.09 18.67 11.84
C GLN A 106 -25.79 19.12 12.55
N ASP A 107 -24.96 18.17 12.99
CA ASP A 107 -23.70 18.42 13.70
C ASP A 107 -22.45 18.27 12.78
N SER A 108 -22.64 18.15 11.46
CA SER A 108 -21.53 18.05 10.53
C SER A 108 -20.73 19.35 10.50
N GLY A 109 -19.44 19.26 10.86
CA GLY A 109 -18.48 20.34 10.65
C GLY A 109 -18.25 20.64 9.16
N PRO A 110 -17.51 21.71 8.84
CA PRO A 110 -17.14 22.00 7.46
C PRO A 110 -16.34 20.83 6.85
N GLY A 111 -16.63 20.53 5.59
CA GLY A 111 -15.86 19.54 4.84
C GLY A 111 -14.39 19.94 4.67
N PRO A 112 -13.51 18.98 4.31
CA PRO A 112 -12.10 19.28 4.09
C PRO A 112 -11.89 20.30 2.96
N ASP A 113 -10.97 21.24 3.18
CA ASP A 113 -10.54 22.21 2.17
C ASP A 113 -9.49 21.59 1.24
N PHE A 114 -9.98 21.07 0.11
CA PHE A 114 -9.15 20.48 -0.93
C PHE A 114 -8.36 21.49 -1.77
N ALA A 115 -8.58 22.80 -1.59
CA ALA A 115 -7.79 23.84 -2.28
C ALA A 115 -6.62 24.35 -1.44
N SER A 116 -6.50 23.91 -0.19
CA SER A 116 -5.45 24.35 0.73
C SER A 116 -4.05 23.88 0.32
N GLU A 117 -3.03 24.65 0.71
CA GLU A 117 -1.61 24.27 0.54
C GLU A 117 -1.30 22.96 1.27
N TRP A 118 -1.86 22.78 2.48
CA TRP A 118 -1.73 21.56 3.25
C TRP A 118 -2.22 20.32 2.48
N PHE A 119 -3.37 20.42 1.80
CA PHE A 119 -3.88 19.30 1.02
C PHE A 119 -2.96 19.00 -0.17
N SER A 120 -2.39 20.03 -0.80
CA SER A 120 -1.41 19.87 -1.88
C SER A 120 -0.14 19.16 -1.39
N GLU A 121 0.39 19.54 -0.22
CA GLU A 121 1.53 18.85 0.41
C GLU A 121 1.21 17.39 0.76
N LEU A 122 0.00 17.13 1.24
CA LEU A 122 -0.47 15.77 1.53
C LEU A 122 -0.52 14.91 0.26
N VAL A 123 -1.05 15.45 -0.83
CA VAL A 123 -1.10 14.77 -2.13
C VAL A 123 0.31 14.52 -2.66
N GLU A 124 1.20 15.50 -2.56
CA GLU A 124 2.60 15.33 -2.98
C GLU A 124 3.29 14.22 -2.21
N ARG A 125 3.10 14.16 -0.87
CA ARG A 125 3.58 13.05 -0.06
C ARG A 125 2.94 11.72 -0.43
N ALA A 126 1.66 11.70 -0.78
CA ALA A 126 0.94 10.47 -1.14
C ALA A 126 1.33 9.91 -2.51
N ILE A 127 1.89 10.73 -3.41
CA ILE A 127 2.28 10.34 -4.78
C ILE A 127 3.79 10.18 -4.90
N ASN A 128 4.56 11.13 -4.39
CA ASN A 128 6.01 11.24 -4.58
C ASN A 128 6.81 11.17 -3.27
N GLY A 129 6.15 10.98 -2.12
CA GLY A 129 6.78 11.08 -0.79
C GLY A 129 7.71 9.93 -0.40
N VAL A 130 8.08 9.06 -1.34
CA VAL A 130 8.99 7.95 -1.13
C VAL A 130 10.10 7.97 -2.18
N GLU A 131 11.34 8.07 -1.71
CA GLU A 131 12.51 7.89 -2.55
C GLU A 131 12.80 6.39 -2.69
N LEU A 132 13.12 5.96 -3.92
CA LEU A 132 13.45 4.57 -4.23
C LEU A 132 14.98 4.46 -4.42
N PRO A 133 15.73 3.93 -3.43
CA PRO A 133 17.17 3.78 -3.54
C PRO A 133 17.53 2.78 -4.64
N ASP A 134 18.63 3.03 -5.38
CA ASP A 134 19.20 2.01 -6.24
C ASP A 134 19.93 0.96 -5.39
N TYR A 135 19.37 -0.24 -5.28
CA TYR A 135 19.97 -1.38 -4.61
C TYR A 135 20.98 -2.14 -5.48
N ALA A 136 21.57 -1.52 -6.50
CA ALA A 136 22.63 -2.13 -7.29
C ALA A 136 23.80 -2.60 -6.40
N GLY A 137 24.20 -3.87 -6.56
CA GLY A 137 25.38 -4.44 -5.88
C GLY A 137 25.11 -5.01 -4.49
N VAL A 138 23.86 -5.01 -4.01
CA VAL A 138 23.47 -5.79 -2.83
C VAL A 138 23.52 -7.30 -3.15
N PRO A 139 23.65 -8.18 -2.14
CA PRO A 139 23.59 -9.63 -2.36
C PRO A 139 22.34 -10.01 -3.16
N ASP A 140 22.49 -10.95 -4.11
CA ASP A 140 21.43 -11.44 -5.00
C ASP A 140 20.81 -10.39 -5.94
N SER A 141 21.42 -9.21 -6.10
CA SER A 141 20.99 -8.19 -7.09
C SER A 141 21.36 -8.52 -8.54
N ALA A 142 22.10 -9.61 -8.77
CA ALA A 142 22.49 -10.03 -10.11
C ALA A 142 21.30 -10.67 -10.83
N THR A 143 21.00 -10.23 -12.06
CA THR A 143 20.03 -10.90 -12.93
C THR A 143 20.38 -12.39 -13.01
N PRO A 144 19.44 -13.32 -12.77
CA PRO A 144 19.74 -14.73 -12.99
C PRO A 144 20.14 -14.88 -14.45
N ALA A 145 21.38 -15.29 -14.70
CA ALA A 145 21.84 -15.65 -16.02
C ALA A 145 21.05 -16.88 -16.46
N GLY A 146 19.87 -16.65 -17.06
CA GLY A 146 19.02 -17.70 -17.58
C GLY A 146 19.79 -18.47 -18.63
N SER A 147 20.06 -19.75 -18.37
CA SER A 147 20.47 -20.67 -19.44
C SER A 147 19.35 -20.69 -20.49
N PRO A 148 19.66 -20.59 -21.78
CA PRO A 148 18.64 -20.55 -22.82
C PRO A 148 17.84 -21.85 -22.76
N ILE A 149 16.52 -21.74 -22.60
CA ILE A 149 15.59 -22.87 -22.71
C ILE A 149 15.68 -23.34 -24.17
N THR A 150 16.42 -24.43 -24.40
CA THR A 150 16.43 -25.11 -25.70
C THR A 150 15.09 -25.81 -25.86
N SER A 151 14.18 -25.16 -26.60
CA SER A 151 12.98 -25.81 -27.11
C SER A 151 13.39 -26.89 -28.09
N SER A 152 13.40 -28.15 -27.63
CA SER A 152 13.52 -29.31 -28.52
C SER A 152 12.13 -29.57 -29.11
N ALA A 153 11.93 -29.07 -30.32
CA ALA A 153 10.82 -29.47 -31.16
C ALA A 153 11.03 -30.90 -31.66
N LYS A 154 10.02 -31.77 -31.50
CA LYS A 154 9.42 -32.68 -32.51
C LYS A 154 8.75 -33.91 -31.91
N PRO A 155 7.91 -34.65 -32.68
CA PRO A 155 7.36 -34.34 -34.00
C PRO A 155 5.85 -34.08 -34.02
#